data_AF-A0A9X4LKP8-F1
#
_entry.id   AF-A0A9X4LKP8-F1
#
_cell.length_a   1.000
_cell.length_b   1.000
_cell.length_c   1.000
_cell.angle_alpha   90.00
_cell.angle_beta   90.00
_cell.angle_gamma   90.00
#
_symmetry.space_group_name_H-M   'P 1'
#
loop_
_entity.id
_entity.type
_entity.pdbx_description
1 polymer ?
#
loop_
_entity_poly.entity_id
_entity_poly.type
_entity_poly.pdbx_seq_one_letter_code
_entity_poly.pdbx_strand_id
1 'polypeptide(L)'
;MNNALVRPRPSDLNQRASAKPGAIQVKAGLVTFGASDKPLSPEDLKAAGLVQFPLVIGGVVPVVNLEGVKPGQLNFTGELLADIYLGKVTTWNDPAIVALNPDAKLPALKIMVTHRSDSSGTTFNWVNYLSKLSPEWKANVGEGTTVKWPTGTAGNGNEGVARYVNYVKGSIGYVELAYAVEHKMTFAKLKNKSGVFVTPSLDSFQAAAANASWKSPDFYEVLTDAPGKDSWPITATTFVLMPRPSKDMSSSAEALRFFRWSLEQGKADAKKLNYVSLPDTLVQQVEAYWAENLK
;
A
#
# COMPACT_ATOMS: atom_id res chain seq x y z
N MET A 1 -2.35 -35.28 -30.68
CA MET A 1 -3.45 -34.40 -30.24
C MET A 1 -2.93 -33.61 -29.04
N ASN A 2 -2.51 -32.37 -29.27
CA ASN A 2 -1.91 -31.50 -28.26
C ASN A 2 -3.02 -30.84 -27.42
N ASN A 3 -3.21 -31.30 -26.19
CA ASN A 3 -3.95 -30.55 -25.17
C ASN A 3 -3.02 -29.46 -24.60
N ALA A 4 -2.96 -28.33 -25.30
CA ALA A 4 -2.44 -27.10 -24.72
C ALA A 4 -3.43 -26.65 -23.64
N LEU A 5 -3.05 -26.81 -22.37
CA LEU A 5 -3.68 -26.16 -21.23
C LEU A 5 -3.75 -24.65 -21.53
N VAL A 6 -4.95 -24.16 -21.78
CA VAL A 6 -5.23 -22.74 -21.96
C VAL A 6 -4.84 -22.04 -20.66
N ARG A 7 -3.68 -21.38 -20.66
CA ARG A 7 -3.29 -20.47 -19.59
C ARG A 7 -4.32 -19.34 -19.57
N PRO A 8 -4.99 -19.06 -18.44
CA PRO A 8 -5.86 -17.88 -18.36
C PRO A 8 -4.99 -16.64 -18.65
N ARG A 9 -5.45 -15.78 -19.56
CA ARG A 9 -4.71 -14.58 -19.94
C ARG A 9 -4.84 -13.56 -18.80
N PRO A 10 -3.81 -12.75 -18.51
CA PRO A 10 -3.91 -11.69 -17.50
C PRO A 10 -5.10 -10.74 -17.69
N SER A 11 -5.58 -10.58 -18.93
CA SER A 11 -6.78 -9.80 -19.28
C SER A 11 -8.09 -10.36 -18.73
N ASP A 12 -8.12 -11.65 -18.37
CA ASP A 12 -9.32 -12.32 -17.86
C ASP A 12 -9.48 -12.15 -16.33
N LEU A 13 -8.48 -11.55 -15.66
CA LEU A 13 -8.45 -11.21 -14.22
C LEU A 13 -8.53 -9.69 -14.01
N ASN A 14 -9.47 -9.04 -14.71
CA ASN A 14 -9.62 -7.59 -14.66
C ASN A 14 -10.28 -7.12 -13.33
N GLN A 15 -9.54 -7.20 -12.23
CA GLN A 15 -9.96 -6.66 -10.92
C GLN A 15 -9.32 -5.30 -10.64
N ARG A 16 -10.18 -4.29 -10.41
CA ARG A 16 -9.76 -3.01 -9.84
C ARG A 16 -9.51 -3.21 -8.34
N ALA A 17 -8.24 -3.44 -7.97
CA ALA A 17 -7.83 -3.63 -6.59
C ALA A 17 -8.19 -2.40 -5.72
N SER A 18 -9.17 -2.56 -4.85
CA SER A 18 -9.57 -1.56 -3.85
C SER A 18 -10.16 -2.28 -2.64
N ALA A 19 -9.72 -1.90 -1.43
CA ALA A 19 -9.92 -2.68 -0.20
C ALA A 19 -11.39 -2.96 0.16
N LYS A 20 -12.26 -1.93 0.17
CA LYS A 20 -13.70 -2.13 0.44
C LYS A 20 -14.45 -2.77 -0.73
N PRO A 21 -14.26 -2.34 -1.99
CA PRO A 21 -14.93 -3.00 -3.10
C PRO A 21 -14.55 -4.48 -3.24
N GLY A 22 -13.30 -4.87 -2.98
CA GLY A 22 -12.86 -6.27 -3.02
C GLY A 22 -13.64 -7.16 -2.03
N ALA A 23 -13.66 -6.80 -0.75
CA ALA A 23 -14.41 -7.57 0.27
C ALA A 23 -15.92 -7.62 -0.03
N ILE A 24 -16.50 -6.50 -0.46
CA ILE A 24 -17.93 -6.39 -0.79
C ILE A 24 -18.27 -7.26 -2.01
N GLN A 25 -17.45 -7.23 -3.07
CA GLN A 25 -17.71 -8.01 -4.29
C GLN A 25 -17.59 -9.50 -4.03
N VAL A 26 -16.63 -9.94 -3.21
CA VAL A 26 -16.51 -11.35 -2.81
C VAL A 26 -17.74 -11.77 -2.00
N LYS A 27 -18.14 -10.97 -1.00
CA LYS A 27 -19.33 -11.24 -0.19
C LYS A 27 -20.61 -11.29 -1.02
N ALA A 28 -20.70 -10.47 -2.07
CA ALA A 28 -21.82 -10.47 -3.00
C ALA A 28 -21.76 -11.58 -4.07
N GLY A 29 -20.72 -12.42 -4.07
CA GLY A 29 -20.52 -13.49 -5.07
C GLY A 29 -20.23 -12.97 -6.48
N LEU A 30 -19.86 -11.70 -6.63
CA LEU A 30 -19.59 -11.08 -7.94
C LEU A 30 -18.19 -11.42 -8.47
N VAL A 31 -17.28 -11.79 -7.58
CA VAL A 31 -15.90 -12.18 -7.89
C VAL A 31 -15.46 -13.34 -7.01
N THR A 32 -14.52 -14.15 -7.50
CA THR A 32 -14.00 -15.33 -6.78
C THR A 32 -13.08 -14.96 -5.61
N PHE A 33 -12.35 -13.85 -5.73
CA PHE A 33 -11.47 -13.31 -4.69
C PHE A 33 -11.45 -11.79 -4.79
N GLY A 34 -10.99 -11.12 -3.73
CA GLY A 34 -10.75 -9.68 -3.71
C GLY A 34 -9.34 -9.40 -3.21
N ALA A 35 -8.86 -8.17 -3.39
CA ALA A 35 -7.56 -7.73 -2.88
C ALA A 35 -7.72 -6.49 -1.98
N SER A 36 -6.93 -6.44 -0.91
CA SER A 36 -6.96 -5.34 0.06
C SER A 36 -5.60 -5.11 0.70
N ASP A 37 -5.16 -3.85 0.80
CA ASP A 37 -3.96 -3.48 1.60
C ASP A 37 -4.31 -3.08 3.04
N LYS A 38 -5.61 -3.11 3.38
CA LYS A 38 -6.08 -3.06 4.77
C LYS A 38 -6.46 -4.50 5.16
N PRO A 39 -5.72 -5.18 6.06
CA PRO A 39 -6.18 -6.46 6.55
C PRO A 39 -7.50 -6.30 7.28
N LEU A 40 -8.41 -7.24 7.08
CA LEU A 40 -9.62 -7.35 7.89
C LEU A 40 -9.29 -8.07 9.20
N SER A 41 -9.94 -7.67 10.30
CA SER A 41 -9.76 -8.38 11.57
C SER A 41 -10.37 -9.79 11.47
N PRO A 42 -9.94 -10.75 12.31
CA PRO A 42 -10.54 -12.08 12.37
C PRO A 42 -12.06 -12.04 12.58
N GLU A 43 -12.56 -11.09 13.39
CA GLU A 43 -13.98 -10.89 13.64
C GLU A 43 -14.72 -10.42 12.38
N ASP A 44 -14.15 -9.45 11.66
CA ASP A 44 -14.71 -8.93 10.40
C ASP A 44 -14.74 -10.01 9.32
N LEU A 45 -13.65 -10.81 9.21
CA LEU A 45 -13.57 -11.95 8.29
C LEU A 45 -14.62 -13.00 8.61
N LYS A 46 -14.77 -13.37 9.88
CA LYS A 46 -15.79 -14.31 10.33
C LYS A 46 -17.21 -13.79 10.02
N ALA A 47 -17.50 -12.53 10.33
CA ALA A 47 -18.80 -11.91 10.05
C ALA A 47 -19.09 -11.81 8.55
N ALA A 48 -18.06 -11.67 7.73
CA ALA A 48 -18.19 -11.62 6.27
C ALA A 48 -18.19 -13.01 5.60
N GLY A 49 -17.90 -14.09 6.34
CA GLY A 49 -17.72 -15.42 5.76
C GLY A 49 -16.50 -15.52 4.85
N LEU A 50 -15.43 -14.78 5.17
CA LEU A 50 -14.21 -14.69 4.38
C LEU A 50 -13.01 -15.29 5.12
N VAL A 51 -11.97 -15.58 4.33
CA VAL A 51 -10.59 -15.85 4.76
C VAL A 51 -9.65 -14.82 4.14
N GLN A 52 -8.45 -14.72 4.70
CA GLN A 52 -7.44 -13.77 4.27
C GLN A 52 -6.05 -14.42 4.26
N PHE A 53 -5.21 -14.06 3.29
CA PHE A 53 -3.79 -14.39 3.29
C PHE A 53 -2.95 -13.34 2.55
N PRO A 54 -1.68 -13.13 2.94
CA PRO A 54 -0.78 -12.18 2.27
C PRO A 54 -0.39 -12.69 0.88
N LEU A 55 -0.11 -11.77 -0.05
CA LEU A 55 0.33 -12.08 -1.41
C LEU A 55 1.70 -11.47 -1.74
N VAL A 56 1.84 -10.16 -1.53
CA VAL A 56 3.05 -9.39 -1.83
C VAL A 56 3.18 -8.23 -0.86
N ILE A 57 4.40 -7.71 -0.71
CA ILE A 57 4.71 -6.55 0.10
C ILE A 57 5.19 -5.42 -0.83
N GLY A 58 4.66 -4.22 -0.64
CA GLY A 58 5.05 -3.00 -1.36
C GLY A 58 5.26 -1.84 -0.40
N GLY A 59 5.39 -0.64 -0.96
CA GLY A 59 5.59 0.56 -0.16
C GLY A 59 4.81 1.74 -0.71
N VAL A 60 4.14 2.46 0.18
CA VAL A 60 3.51 3.74 -0.14
C VAL A 60 4.57 4.83 0.02
N VAL A 61 4.67 5.71 -0.99
CA VAL A 61 5.70 6.74 -1.05
C VAL A 61 5.10 8.13 -1.25
N PRO A 62 5.62 9.16 -0.55
CA PRO A 62 5.31 10.54 -0.90
C PRO A 62 5.92 10.84 -2.28
N VAL A 63 5.13 11.44 -3.15
CA VAL A 63 5.56 11.95 -4.46
C VAL A 63 5.24 13.43 -4.56
N VAL A 64 6.15 14.19 -5.16
CA VAL A 64 6.05 15.65 -5.28
C VAL A 64 6.27 16.10 -6.72
N ASN A 65 5.80 17.29 -7.05
CA ASN A 65 6.11 17.95 -8.32
C ASN A 65 6.75 19.32 -8.07
N LEU A 66 8.08 19.32 -8.02
CA LEU A 66 8.91 20.51 -7.82
C LEU A 66 10.00 20.57 -8.86
N GLU A 67 10.09 21.71 -9.53
CA GLU A 67 11.10 21.95 -10.53
C GLU A 67 12.50 21.93 -9.91
N GLY A 68 13.42 21.20 -10.55
CA GLY A 68 14.80 21.06 -10.06
C GLY A 68 15.01 20.05 -8.92
N VAL A 69 13.95 19.46 -8.37
CA VAL A 69 14.03 18.42 -7.33
C VAL A 69 13.97 17.03 -7.97
N LYS A 70 14.98 16.20 -7.69
CA LYS A 70 15.09 14.82 -8.17
C LYS A 70 14.59 13.81 -7.12
N PRO A 71 14.22 12.58 -7.54
CA PRO A 71 13.81 11.53 -6.62
C PRO A 71 14.84 11.31 -5.49
N GLY A 72 14.36 11.19 -4.26
CA GLY A 72 15.18 10.96 -3.06
C GLY A 72 15.96 12.18 -2.55
N GLN A 73 15.75 13.37 -3.13
CA GLN A 73 16.40 14.61 -2.64
C GLN A 73 15.66 15.25 -1.46
N LEU A 74 14.34 15.09 -1.37
CA LEU A 74 13.59 15.61 -0.23
C LEU A 74 13.45 14.57 0.87
N ASN A 75 13.41 15.08 2.09
CA ASN A 75 13.24 14.39 3.35
C ASN A 75 11.96 14.89 4.02
N PHE A 76 11.16 13.97 4.56
CA PHE A 76 10.02 14.29 5.41
C PHE A 76 10.01 13.43 6.67
N THR A 77 9.32 13.91 7.71
CA THR A 77 8.88 13.08 8.85
C THR A 77 7.38 12.84 8.77
N GLY A 78 6.88 11.88 9.55
CA GLY A 78 5.44 11.60 9.61
C GLY A 78 4.63 12.78 10.15
N GLU A 79 5.18 13.51 11.11
CA GLU A 79 4.58 14.73 11.68
C GLU A 79 4.46 15.83 10.63
N LEU A 80 5.53 16.09 9.86
CA LEU A 80 5.51 17.10 8.79
C LEU A 80 4.50 16.74 7.69
N LEU A 81 4.44 15.46 7.30
CA LEU A 81 3.42 15.01 6.34
C LEU A 81 2.00 15.20 6.89
N ALA A 82 1.77 14.91 8.18
CA ALA A 82 0.48 15.15 8.81
C ALA A 82 0.12 16.64 8.78
N ASP A 83 1.06 17.53 9.11
CA ASP A 83 0.83 18.98 9.10
C ASP A 83 0.55 19.53 7.69
N ILE A 84 1.20 18.99 6.65
CA ILE A 84 0.89 19.32 5.25
C ILE A 84 -0.54 18.89 4.91
N TYR A 85 -0.94 17.66 5.25
CA TYR A 85 -2.27 17.15 4.93
C TYR A 85 -3.39 17.71 5.83
N LEU A 86 -3.05 18.27 7.00
CA LEU A 86 -3.94 19.10 7.82
C LEU A 86 -4.09 20.53 7.26
N GLY A 87 -3.25 20.94 6.32
CA GLY A 87 -3.24 22.29 5.77
C GLY A 87 -2.56 23.33 6.65
N LYS A 88 -1.74 22.90 7.62
CA LYS A 88 -0.96 23.79 8.50
C LYS A 88 0.30 24.28 7.82
N VAL A 89 0.97 23.40 7.07
CA VAL A 89 2.10 23.75 6.21
C VAL A 89 1.59 23.90 4.78
N THR A 90 1.66 25.11 4.24
CA THR A 90 0.95 25.48 2.99
C THR A 90 1.86 25.93 1.85
N THR A 91 3.16 26.16 2.10
CA THR A 91 4.14 26.53 1.08
C THR A 91 5.41 25.69 1.17
N TRP A 92 6.08 25.50 0.03
CA TRP A 92 7.26 24.63 -0.06
C TRP A 92 8.50 25.18 0.64
N ASN A 93 8.61 26.50 0.81
CA ASN A 93 9.66 27.17 1.57
C ASN A 93 9.32 27.32 3.06
N ASP A 94 8.31 26.62 3.57
CA ASP A 94 7.97 26.64 4.99
C ASP A 94 9.19 26.23 5.84
N PRO A 95 9.47 26.92 6.97
CA PRO A 95 10.63 26.62 7.81
C PRO A 95 10.73 25.14 8.22
N ALA A 96 9.60 24.45 8.44
CA ALA A 96 9.61 23.04 8.81
C ALA A 96 10.10 22.13 7.67
N ILE A 97 9.82 22.48 6.41
CA ILE A 97 10.34 21.74 5.24
C ILE A 97 11.81 22.09 5.01
N VAL A 98 12.16 23.38 5.08
CA VAL A 98 13.53 23.86 4.87
C VAL A 98 14.50 23.25 5.88
N ALA A 99 14.08 23.13 7.15
CA ALA A 99 14.91 22.56 8.21
C ALA A 99 15.34 21.11 7.95
N LEU A 100 14.52 20.32 7.23
CA LEU A 100 14.84 18.94 6.88
C LEU A 100 15.61 18.82 5.55
N ASN A 101 15.68 19.90 4.79
CA ASN A 101 16.15 19.94 3.41
C ASN A 101 17.07 21.15 3.15
N PRO A 102 18.16 21.35 3.92
CA PRO A 102 18.98 22.55 3.84
C PRO A 102 19.65 22.76 2.47
N ASP A 103 19.89 21.67 1.74
CA ASP A 103 20.52 21.71 0.41
C ASP A 103 19.51 21.89 -0.75
N ALA A 104 18.20 21.81 -0.46
CA ALA A 104 17.16 21.93 -1.47
C ALA A 104 16.77 23.40 -1.69
N LYS A 105 16.76 23.84 -2.95
CA LYS A 105 16.27 25.16 -3.34
C LYS A 105 14.74 25.15 -3.40
N LEU A 106 14.10 25.38 -2.25
CA LEU A 106 12.65 25.29 -2.12
C LEU A 106 11.96 26.62 -2.50
N PRO A 107 11.00 26.61 -3.44
CA PRO A 107 10.32 27.82 -3.88
C PRO A 107 9.26 28.28 -2.87
N ALA A 108 8.93 29.57 -2.89
CA ALA A 108 7.74 30.13 -2.23
C ALA A 108 6.44 29.77 -2.99
N LEU A 109 6.27 28.48 -3.28
CA LEU A 109 5.15 27.92 -4.03
C LEU A 109 4.15 27.27 -3.07
N LYS A 110 2.86 27.48 -3.31
CA LYS A 110 1.79 26.81 -2.55
C LYS A 110 1.86 25.29 -2.73
N ILE A 111 1.64 24.55 -1.64
CA ILE A 111 1.53 23.09 -1.65
C ILE A 111 0.12 22.71 -2.10
N MET A 112 0.06 21.89 -3.15
CA MET A 112 -1.19 21.35 -3.69
C MET A 112 -1.35 19.89 -3.25
N VAL A 113 -2.01 19.69 -2.11
CA VAL A 113 -2.25 18.35 -1.57
C VAL A 113 -3.15 17.54 -2.49
N THR A 114 -2.78 16.27 -2.71
CA THR A 114 -3.56 15.29 -3.48
C THR A 114 -3.78 14.05 -2.62
N HIS A 115 -5.00 13.51 -2.66
CA HIS A 115 -5.37 12.28 -1.98
C HIS A 115 -6.28 11.42 -2.85
N ARG A 116 -6.56 10.19 -2.42
CA ARG A 116 -7.48 9.30 -3.13
C ARG A 116 -8.95 9.76 -2.99
N SER A 117 -9.73 9.63 -4.06
CA SER A 117 -11.18 9.84 -4.04
C SER A 117 -11.96 8.57 -3.68
N ASP A 118 -11.41 7.41 -4.01
CA ASP A 118 -12.01 6.09 -3.82
C ASP A 118 -11.54 5.43 -2.52
N SER A 119 -12.29 4.41 -2.06
CA SER A 119 -11.87 3.62 -0.90
C SER A 119 -10.59 2.84 -1.22
N SER A 120 -9.52 3.12 -0.49
CA SER A 120 -8.16 2.70 -0.86
C SER A 120 -7.38 2.07 0.30
N GLY A 121 -6.69 0.96 0.02
CA GLY A 121 -5.73 0.35 0.94
C GLY A 121 -4.46 1.20 1.08
N THR A 122 -4.00 1.82 -0.01
CA THR A 122 -2.93 2.82 0.01
C THR A 122 -3.26 3.99 0.93
N THR A 123 -4.51 4.47 0.90
CA THR A 123 -5.00 5.50 1.83
C THR A 123 -4.94 5.00 3.26
N PHE A 124 -5.45 3.79 3.53
CA PHE A 124 -5.39 3.20 4.87
C PHE A 124 -3.95 3.21 5.42
N ASN A 125 -2.97 2.70 4.67
CA ASN A 125 -1.57 2.67 5.13
C ASN A 125 -0.99 4.07 5.32
N TRP A 126 -1.31 5.02 4.42
CA TRP A 126 -0.90 6.41 4.57
C TRP A 126 -1.44 7.04 5.86
N VAL A 127 -2.75 6.97 6.09
CA VAL A 127 -3.38 7.64 7.25
C VAL A 127 -3.18 6.88 8.56
N ASN A 128 -2.94 5.56 8.50
CA ASN A 128 -2.52 4.77 9.66
C ASN A 128 -1.10 5.18 10.10
N TYR A 129 -0.17 5.39 9.16
CA TYR A 129 1.15 5.97 9.47
C TYR A 129 1.00 7.36 10.07
N LEU A 130 0.26 8.29 9.43
CA LEU A 130 0.06 9.63 9.98
C LEU A 130 -0.57 9.61 11.39
N SER A 131 -1.53 8.72 11.63
CA SER A 131 -2.18 8.54 12.95
C SER A 131 -1.22 8.03 14.04
N LYS A 132 -0.17 7.30 13.68
CA LYS A 132 0.84 6.82 14.63
C LYS A 132 1.79 7.94 15.08
N LEU A 133 2.05 8.92 14.22
CA LEU A 133 3.06 9.97 14.45
C LEU A 133 2.46 11.32 14.82
N SER A 134 1.21 11.61 14.45
CA SER A 134 0.53 12.87 14.77
C SER A 134 -0.71 12.62 15.63
N PRO A 135 -0.68 12.97 16.93
CA PRO A 135 -1.86 12.92 17.80
C PRO A 135 -3.02 13.78 17.26
N GLU A 136 -2.72 14.94 16.66
CA GLU A 136 -3.72 15.83 16.07
C GLU A 136 -4.40 15.17 14.86
N TRP A 137 -3.63 14.55 13.97
CA TRP A 137 -4.19 13.77 12.86
C TRP A 137 -5.10 12.65 13.38
N LYS A 138 -4.62 11.88 14.36
CA LYS A 138 -5.35 10.75 14.94
C LYS A 138 -6.70 11.20 15.53
N ALA A 139 -6.72 12.34 16.22
CA ALA A 139 -7.93 12.86 16.86
C ALA A 139 -8.94 13.43 15.85
N ASN A 140 -8.47 14.12 14.81
CA ASN A 140 -9.34 14.91 13.92
C ASN A 140 -9.70 14.20 12.61
N VAL A 141 -8.82 13.32 12.10
CA VAL A 141 -8.98 12.64 10.82
C VAL A 141 -9.02 11.12 11.01
N GLY A 142 -8.11 10.59 11.84
CA GLY A 142 -8.00 9.17 12.13
C GLY A 142 -7.53 8.34 10.95
N GLU A 143 -7.97 7.08 10.91
CA GLU A 143 -7.54 6.10 9.92
C GLU A 143 -8.70 5.34 9.28
N GLY A 144 -8.47 4.87 8.06
CA GLY A 144 -9.45 4.11 7.31
C GLY A 144 -9.13 4.08 5.82
N THR A 145 -9.89 3.29 5.07
CA THR A 145 -9.78 3.27 3.60
C THR A 145 -10.39 4.52 2.96
N THR A 146 -11.16 5.28 3.73
CA THR A 146 -11.72 6.60 3.40
C THR A 146 -11.73 7.42 4.69
N VAL A 147 -11.32 8.68 4.60
CA VAL A 147 -11.33 9.64 5.72
C VAL A 147 -11.89 10.99 5.23
N LYS A 148 -12.29 11.85 6.16
CA LYS A 148 -12.68 13.23 5.85
C LYS A 148 -11.42 14.10 5.72
N TRP A 149 -10.92 14.25 4.49
CA TRP A 149 -9.70 15.03 4.23
C TRP A 149 -9.89 16.52 4.58
N PRO A 150 -8.96 17.13 5.34
CA PRO A 150 -9.02 18.57 5.66
C PRO A 150 -8.82 19.46 4.43
N THR A 151 -7.98 19.03 3.49
CA THR A 151 -7.63 19.77 2.28
C THR A 151 -7.20 18.84 1.16
N GLY A 152 -7.06 19.40 -0.03
CA GLY A 152 -6.49 18.74 -1.20
C GLY A 152 -7.51 18.40 -2.27
N THR A 153 -6.98 17.90 -3.40
CA THR A 153 -7.77 17.44 -4.53
C THR A 153 -7.79 15.93 -4.58
N ALA A 154 -8.96 15.36 -4.88
CA ALA A 154 -9.14 13.92 -4.92
C ALA A 154 -8.82 13.36 -6.32
N GLY A 155 -7.94 12.36 -6.39
CA GLY A 155 -7.63 11.57 -7.58
C GLY A 155 -8.14 10.13 -7.45
N ASN A 156 -8.72 9.58 -8.52
CA ASN A 156 -9.26 8.22 -8.51
C ASN A 156 -8.15 7.18 -8.77
N GLY A 157 -7.96 6.24 -7.84
CA GLY A 157 -6.88 5.25 -7.94
C GLY A 157 -5.48 5.84 -7.75
N ASN A 158 -4.46 4.97 -7.75
CA ASN A 158 -3.06 5.42 -7.83
C ASN A 158 -2.83 6.25 -9.10
N GLU A 159 -3.39 5.82 -10.23
CA GLU A 159 -3.31 6.52 -11.51
C GLU A 159 -3.79 7.97 -11.43
N GLY A 160 -4.95 8.22 -10.80
CA GLY A 160 -5.49 9.57 -10.68
C GLY A 160 -4.64 10.47 -9.80
N VAL A 161 -4.09 9.94 -8.71
CA VAL A 161 -3.15 10.68 -7.84
C VAL A 161 -1.84 10.95 -8.58
N ALA A 162 -1.24 9.94 -9.21
CA ALA A 162 0.00 10.06 -9.97
C ALA A 162 -0.13 11.08 -11.11
N ARG A 163 -1.23 11.00 -11.86
CA ARG A 163 -1.58 11.95 -12.90
C ARG A 163 -1.66 13.37 -12.36
N TYR A 164 -2.44 13.59 -11.29
CA TYR A 164 -2.58 14.94 -10.73
C TYR A 164 -1.23 15.49 -10.28
N VAL A 165 -0.43 14.67 -9.58
CA VAL A 165 0.89 15.12 -9.11
C VAL A 165 1.79 15.50 -10.28
N ASN A 166 1.87 14.67 -11.33
CA ASN A 166 2.70 14.96 -12.50
C ASN A 166 2.29 16.24 -13.26
N TYR A 167 1.00 16.58 -13.31
CA TYR A 167 0.52 17.75 -14.04
C TYR A 167 0.52 19.05 -13.22
N VAL A 168 0.29 18.97 -11.91
CA VAL A 168 0.10 20.16 -11.07
C VAL A 168 1.39 20.50 -10.35
N LYS A 169 2.03 21.62 -10.75
CA LYS A 169 3.23 22.14 -10.06
C LYS A 169 2.94 22.41 -8.58
N GLY A 170 3.89 22.08 -7.72
CA GLY A 170 3.78 22.26 -6.27
C GLY A 170 2.92 21.21 -5.59
N SER A 171 2.50 20.16 -6.30
CA SER A 171 1.69 19.10 -5.71
C SER A 171 2.49 18.12 -4.85
N ILE A 172 1.78 17.52 -3.90
CA ILE A 172 2.23 16.38 -3.11
C ILE A 172 1.10 15.34 -3.09
N GLY A 173 1.46 14.07 -3.24
CA GLY A 173 0.55 12.94 -3.17
C GLY A 173 1.23 11.72 -2.55
N TYR A 174 0.46 10.63 -2.43
CA TYR A 174 0.97 9.33 -2.03
C TYR A 174 0.53 8.26 -3.03
N VAL A 175 1.46 7.42 -3.44
CA VAL A 175 1.24 6.32 -4.38
C VAL A 175 2.03 5.09 -3.95
N GLU A 176 1.69 3.92 -4.48
CA GLU A 176 2.57 2.75 -4.37
C GLU A 176 3.85 2.96 -5.21
N LEU A 177 5.01 2.45 -4.76
CA LEU A 177 6.30 2.69 -5.40
C LEU A 177 6.31 2.31 -6.88
N ALA A 178 5.64 1.24 -7.28
CA ALA A 178 5.59 0.82 -8.69
C ALA A 178 5.04 1.93 -9.59
N TYR A 179 3.99 2.64 -9.17
CA TYR A 179 3.45 3.79 -9.90
C TYR A 179 4.44 4.96 -9.94
N ALA A 180 5.13 5.23 -8.83
CA ALA A 180 6.15 6.28 -8.80
C ALA A 180 7.28 5.98 -9.80
N VAL A 181 7.71 4.72 -9.90
CA VAL A 181 8.75 4.27 -10.84
C VAL A 181 8.26 4.31 -12.28
N GLU A 182 7.09 3.72 -12.56
CA GLU A 182 6.48 3.66 -13.90
C GLU A 182 6.27 5.06 -14.50
N HIS A 183 5.78 5.99 -13.69
CA HIS A 183 5.53 7.37 -14.12
C HIS A 183 6.70 8.33 -13.85
N LYS A 184 7.88 7.82 -13.47
CA LYS A 184 9.12 8.60 -13.24
C LYS A 184 8.92 9.77 -12.27
N MET A 185 8.15 9.54 -11.23
CA MET A 185 7.77 10.56 -10.25
C MET A 185 8.91 10.87 -9.28
N THR A 186 8.93 12.10 -8.77
CA THR A 186 9.87 12.52 -7.72
C THR A 186 9.36 12.04 -6.36
N PHE A 187 9.78 10.84 -5.94
CA PHE A 187 9.53 10.36 -4.58
C PHE A 187 10.48 11.01 -3.56
N ALA A 188 10.10 11.03 -2.29
CA ALA A 188 10.92 11.54 -1.19
C ALA A 188 11.34 10.45 -0.20
N LYS A 189 12.35 10.76 0.63
CA LYS A 189 12.79 9.94 1.77
C LYS A 189 11.93 10.22 3.00
N LEU A 190 11.81 9.23 3.88
CA LEU A 190 11.11 9.36 5.15
C LEU A 190 12.02 9.05 6.32
N LYS A 191 11.91 9.84 7.39
CA LYS A 191 12.52 9.52 8.68
C LYS A 191 11.78 8.33 9.28
N ASN A 192 12.49 7.25 9.54
CA ASN A 192 11.93 6.08 10.20
C ASN A 192 11.95 6.20 11.73
N LYS A 193 11.39 5.19 12.39
CA LYS A 193 11.31 5.09 13.84
C LYS A 193 12.67 5.12 14.54
N SER A 194 13.72 4.68 13.86
CA SER A 194 15.11 4.73 14.35
C SER A 194 15.78 6.09 14.10
N GLY A 195 15.07 7.06 13.54
CA GLY A 195 15.54 8.42 13.30
C GLY A 195 16.35 8.60 12.02
N VAL A 196 16.39 7.60 11.13
CA VAL A 196 17.16 7.60 9.89
C VAL A 196 16.27 7.95 8.70
N PHE A 197 16.75 8.81 7.79
CA PHE A 197 16.06 9.06 6.52
C PHE A 197 16.34 7.92 5.54
N VAL A 198 15.32 7.12 5.28
CA VAL A 198 15.38 5.94 4.41
C VAL A 198 14.83 6.28 3.03
N THR A 199 15.38 5.64 1.99
CA THR A 199 14.88 5.72 0.60
C THR A 199 13.92 4.56 0.35
N PRO A 200 12.78 4.76 -0.34
CA PRO A 200 11.90 3.65 -0.66
C PRO A 200 12.56 2.71 -1.67
N SER A 201 12.58 1.42 -1.36
CA SER A 201 13.22 0.38 -2.17
C SER A 201 12.73 -0.99 -1.72
N LEU A 202 12.94 -2.02 -2.56
CA LEU A 202 12.67 -3.40 -2.16
C LEU A 202 13.39 -3.80 -0.87
N ASP A 203 14.66 -3.38 -0.72
CA ASP A 203 15.46 -3.72 0.46
C ASP A 203 14.90 -3.06 1.73
N SER A 204 14.47 -1.79 1.65
CA SER A 204 13.88 -1.10 2.81
C SER A 204 12.47 -1.58 3.14
N PHE A 205 11.70 -2.06 2.16
CA PHE A 205 10.41 -2.73 2.40
C PHE A 205 10.62 -4.11 3.04
N GLN A 206 11.61 -4.87 2.57
CA GLN A 206 12.00 -6.15 3.16
C GLN A 206 12.50 -5.99 4.60
N ALA A 207 13.27 -4.93 4.88
CA ALA A 207 13.73 -4.60 6.23
C ALA A 207 12.55 -4.33 7.18
N ALA A 208 11.54 -3.57 6.73
CA ALA A 208 10.33 -3.35 7.52
C ALA A 208 9.56 -4.66 7.74
N ALA A 209 9.34 -5.45 6.68
CA ALA A 209 8.61 -6.71 6.74
C ALA A 209 9.29 -7.80 7.58
N ALA A 210 10.61 -7.75 7.75
CA ALA A 210 11.35 -8.68 8.61
C ALA A 210 10.96 -8.56 10.10
N ASN A 211 10.31 -7.46 10.50
CA ASN A 211 9.81 -7.25 11.86
C ASN A 211 8.38 -7.77 12.06
N ALA A 212 7.72 -8.26 11.01
CA ALA A 212 6.38 -8.81 11.07
C ALA A 212 6.36 -10.16 11.79
N SER A 213 5.34 -10.40 12.62
CA SER A 213 5.23 -11.65 13.37
C SER A 213 4.51 -12.75 12.58
N TRP A 214 3.50 -12.37 11.79
CA TRP A 214 2.58 -13.28 11.08
C TRP A 214 1.90 -14.31 11.98
N LYS A 215 1.77 -14.03 13.29
CA LYS A 215 1.17 -14.96 14.27
C LYS A 215 -0.31 -14.72 14.53
N SER A 216 -0.83 -13.55 14.16
CA SER A 216 -2.24 -13.25 14.31
C SER A 216 -3.10 -14.20 13.46
N PRO A 217 -4.28 -14.60 13.94
CA PRO A 217 -5.24 -15.33 13.11
C PRO A 217 -5.51 -14.60 11.79
N ASP A 218 -5.72 -15.37 10.73
CA ASP A 218 -6.02 -14.87 9.39
C ASP A 218 -5.01 -13.81 8.87
N PHE A 219 -3.75 -13.92 9.33
CA PHE A 219 -2.60 -13.07 8.95
C PHE A 219 -2.80 -11.58 9.18
N TYR A 220 -3.60 -11.16 10.17
CA TYR A 220 -3.74 -9.74 10.48
C TYR A 220 -2.40 -9.11 10.93
N GLU A 221 -1.83 -8.24 10.10
CA GLU A 221 -0.54 -7.58 10.33
C GLU A 221 -0.47 -6.23 9.58
N VAL A 222 0.02 -5.17 10.24
CA VAL A 222 0.13 -3.81 9.66
C VAL A 222 1.56 -3.31 9.82
N LEU A 223 2.25 -3.08 8.69
CA LEU A 223 3.71 -2.86 8.65
C LEU A 223 4.17 -1.40 8.70
N THR A 224 3.25 -0.45 8.87
CA THR A 224 3.60 0.97 8.97
C THR A 224 4.35 1.28 10.28
N ASP A 225 5.31 2.20 10.21
CA ASP A 225 6.22 2.57 11.31
C ASP A 225 6.94 1.36 11.95
N ALA A 226 7.33 0.39 11.11
CA ALA A 226 8.13 -0.75 11.55
C ALA A 226 9.47 -0.30 12.15
N PRO A 227 9.96 -0.96 13.21
CA PRO A 227 11.27 -0.66 13.78
C PRO A 227 12.41 -1.07 12.83
N GLY A 228 13.62 -0.59 13.10
CA GLY A 228 14.83 -0.95 12.34
C GLY A 228 15.38 0.19 11.51
N LYS A 229 16.71 0.31 11.47
CA LYS A 229 17.44 1.43 10.84
C LYS A 229 17.21 1.53 9.32
N ASP A 230 16.94 0.41 8.67
CA ASP A 230 16.78 0.31 7.21
C ASP A 230 15.29 0.22 6.80
N SER A 231 14.38 0.18 7.77
CA SER A 231 12.95 -0.04 7.54
C SER A 231 12.30 1.18 6.90
N TRP A 232 11.60 0.95 5.78
CA TRP A 232 10.75 1.97 5.16
C TRP A 232 9.48 2.22 6.01
N PRO A 233 9.14 3.48 6.34
CA PRO A 233 8.06 3.77 7.29
C PRO A 233 6.65 3.43 6.84
N ILE A 234 6.36 3.37 5.54
CA ILE A 234 5.01 3.09 5.03
C ILE A 234 5.03 1.85 4.14
N THR A 235 5.52 0.75 4.70
CA THR A 235 5.48 -0.58 4.07
C THR A 235 4.07 -1.16 4.24
N ALA A 236 3.56 -1.83 3.21
CA ALA A 236 2.21 -2.37 3.19
C ALA A 236 2.20 -3.78 2.58
N THR A 237 1.36 -4.65 3.12
CA THR A 237 1.09 -5.97 2.56
C THR A 237 -0.23 -5.91 1.80
N THR A 238 -0.25 -6.46 0.59
CA THR A 238 -1.51 -6.77 -0.10
C THR A 238 -1.99 -8.15 0.33
N PHE A 239 -3.24 -8.21 0.74
CA PHE A 239 -3.93 -9.43 1.14
C PHE A 239 -4.95 -9.84 0.07
N VAL A 240 -5.09 -11.15 -0.10
CA VAL A 240 -6.19 -11.76 -0.85
C VAL A 240 -7.31 -12.11 0.11
N LEU A 241 -8.54 -11.82 -0.29
CA LEU A 241 -9.77 -12.17 0.41
C LEU A 241 -10.52 -13.20 -0.42
N MET A 242 -10.87 -14.34 0.18
CA MET A 242 -11.65 -15.38 -0.48
C MET A 242 -12.84 -15.79 0.40
N PRO A 243 -13.95 -16.28 -0.19
CA PRO A 243 -15.04 -16.82 0.61
C PRO A 243 -14.58 -18.10 1.32
N ARG A 244 -15.09 -18.35 2.52
CA ARG A 244 -14.94 -19.64 3.20
C ARG A 244 -15.65 -20.75 2.38
N PRO A 245 -15.15 -22.00 2.40
CA PRO A 245 -15.73 -23.13 1.70
C PRO A 245 -17.25 -23.24 1.88
N SER A 246 -17.95 -23.41 0.76
CA SER A 246 -19.38 -23.71 0.63
C SER A 246 -19.55 -24.75 -0.48
N LYS A 247 -20.75 -25.34 -0.61
CA LYS A 247 -20.97 -26.58 -1.37
C LYS A 247 -20.66 -26.52 -2.88
N ASP A 248 -20.44 -25.35 -3.48
CA ASP A 248 -20.14 -25.17 -4.92
C ASP A 248 -18.94 -24.22 -5.14
N MET A 249 -17.70 -24.70 -5.03
CA MET A 249 -16.50 -23.84 -5.09
C MET A 249 -15.40 -24.29 -6.06
N SER A 250 -15.76 -24.84 -7.23
CA SER A 250 -14.79 -25.13 -8.30
C SER A 250 -13.92 -23.92 -8.67
N SER A 251 -14.50 -22.72 -8.72
CA SER A 251 -13.77 -21.47 -8.98
C SER A 251 -12.71 -21.14 -7.92
N SER A 252 -12.92 -21.52 -6.66
CA SER A 252 -11.96 -21.22 -5.59
C SER A 252 -10.74 -22.14 -5.62
N ALA A 253 -10.91 -23.38 -6.10
CA ALA A 253 -9.78 -24.28 -6.33
C ALA A 253 -8.83 -23.72 -7.41
N GLU A 254 -9.36 -23.19 -8.51
CA GLU A 254 -8.54 -22.56 -9.55
C GLU A 254 -7.88 -21.26 -9.09
N ALA A 255 -8.60 -20.43 -8.30
CA ALA A 255 -8.00 -19.25 -7.68
C ALA A 255 -6.83 -19.63 -6.74
N LEU A 256 -6.99 -20.67 -5.91
CA LEU A 256 -5.90 -21.17 -5.06
C LEU A 256 -4.72 -21.72 -5.85
N ARG A 257 -4.97 -22.42 -6.97
CA ARG A 257 -3.90 -22.85 -7.88
C ARG A 257 -3.13 -21.67 -8.46
N PHE A 258 -3.84 -20.61 -8.86
CA PHE A 258 -3.23 -19.37 -9.36
C PHE A 258 -2.36 -18.70 -8.27
N PHE A 259 -2.86 -18.59 -7.04
CA PHE A 259 -2.09 -17.97 -5.95
C PHE A 259 -0.91 -18.83 -5.50
N ARG A 260 -1.06 -20.16 -5.45
CA ARG A 260 0.09 -21.07 -5.23
C ARG A 260 1.18 -20.82 -6.26
N TRP A 261 0.82 -20.84 -7.55
CA TRP A 261 1.78 -20.58 -8.63
C TRP A 261 2.41 -19.19 -8.49
N SER A 262 1.63 -18.17 -8.13
CA SER A 262 2.12 -16.80 -7.93
C SER A 262 3.13 -16.70 -6.78
N LEU A 263 2.87 -17.37 -5.66
CA LEU A 263 3.75 -17.37 -4.48
C LEU A 263 5.03 -18.20 -4.71
N GLU A 264 4.94 -19.33 -5.41
CA GLU A 264 6.07 -20.22 -5.66
C GLU A 264 6.94 -19.76 -6.84
N GLN A 265 6.31 -19.36 -7.95
CA GLN A 265 6.96 -19.11 -9.24
C GLN A 265 7.01 -17.62 -9.61
N GLY A 266 6.16 -16.79 -9.02
CA GLY A 266 5.98 -15.37 -9.39
C GLY A 266 7.01 -14.40 -8.80
N LYS A 267 8.00 -14.87 -8.03
CA LYS A 267 8.96 -14.00 -7.33
C LYS A 267 9.72 -13.04 -8.25
N ALA A 268 10.14 -13.54 -9.41
CA ALA A 268 10.84 -12.72 -10.40
C ALA A 268 9.93 -11.63 -10.99
N ASP A 269 8.65 -11.91 -11.18
CA ASP A 269 7.69 -10.94 -11.73
C ASP A 269 7.31 -9.89 -10.67
N ALA A 270 7.13 -10.29 -9.41
CA ALA A 270 6.96 -9.36 -8.30
C ALA A 270 8.13 -8.36 -8.22
N LYS A 271 9.37 -8.86 -8.30
CA LYS A 271 10.57 -8.01 -8.29
C LYS A 271 10.60 -7.02 -9.45
N LYS A 272 10.28 -7.46 -10.68
CA LYS A 272 10.20 -6.58 -11.86
C LYS A 272 9.18 -5.45 -11.68
N LEU A 273 8.12 -5.72 -10.93
CA LEU A 273 7.05 -4.77 -10.63
C LEU A 273 7.30 -3.95 -9.35
N ASN A 274 8.50 -4.02 -8.76
CA ASN A 274 8.87 -3.32 -7.53
C ASN A 274 8.12 -3.79 -6.26
N TYR A 275 7.73 -5.06 -6.23
CA TYR A 275 7.21 -5.72 -5.03
C TYR A 275 8.21 -6.69 -4.40
N VAL A 276 8.17 -6.76 -3.07
CA VAL A 276 8.85 -7.77 -2.26
C VAL A 276 7.98 -9.02 -2.22
N SER A 277 8.56 -10.16 -2.63
CA SER A 277 7.93 -11.47 -2.49
C SER A 277 7.89 -11.90 -1.03
N LEU A 278 6.89 -12.71 -0.65
CA LEU A 278 6.85 -13.28 0.69
C LEU A 278 8.05 -14.22 0.92
N PRO A 279 8.62 -14.26 2.14
CA PRO A 279 9.64 -15.24 2.47
C PRO A 279 9.06 -16.66 2.44
N ASP A 280 9.89 -17.65 2.14
CA ASP A 280 9.46 -19.05 1.98
C ASP A 280 8.72 -19.60 3.21
N THR A 281 9.16 -19.19 4.40
CA THR A 281 8.50 -19.56 5.66
C THR A 281 7.06 -19.04 5.75
N LEU A 282 6.80 -17.84 5.25
CA LEU A 282 5.45 -17.28 5.21
C LEU A 282 4.60 -17.93 4.12
N VAL A 283 5.21 -18.26 2.96
CA VAL A 283 4.50 -19.04 1.92
C VAL A 283 4.03 -20.38 2.48
N GLN A 284 4.89 -21.10 3.20
CA GLN A 284 4.52 -22.37 3.85
C GLN A 284 3.39 -22.21 4.86
N GLN A 285 3.39 -21.12 5.65
CA GLN A 285 2.29 -20.81 6.56
C GLN A 285 0.97 -20.56 5.82
N VAL A 286 1.01 -19.83 4.71
CA VAL A 286 -0.17 -19.59 3.86
C VAL A 286 -0.74 -20.89 3.30
N GLU A 287 0.11 -21.78 2.79
CA GLU A 287 -0.33 -23.07 2.26
C GLU A 287 -0.93 -24.00 3.32
N ALA A 288 -0.34 -24.01 4.52
CA ALA A 288 -0.89 -24.74 5.67
C ALA A 288 -2.26 -24.18 6.06
N TYR A 289 -2.38 -22.84 6.15
CA TYR A 289 -3.64 -22.16 6.44
C TYR A 289 -4.74 -22.50 5.42
N TRP A 290 -4.41 -22.54 4.12
CA TRP A 290 -5.38 -22.95 3.09
C TRP A 290 -5.85 -24.39 3.28
N ALA A 291 -4.96 -25.30 3.67
CA ALA A 291 -5.34 -26.69 3.91
C ALA A 291 -6.34 -26.86 5.06
N GLU A 292 -6.30 -25.96 6.04
CA GLU A 292 -7.20 -25.95 7.20
C GLU A 292 -8.51 -25.19 6.96
N ASN A 293 -8.46 -24.10 6.16
CA ASN A 293 -9.55 -23.12 6.09
C ASN A 293 -10.27 -23.05 4.73
N LEU A 294 -9.70 -23.64 3.68
CA LEU A 294 -10.18 -23.48 2.29
C LEU A 294 -10.36 -24.79 1.52
N LYS A 295 -10.22 -25.95 2.18
CA LYS A 295 -10.51 -27.27 1.59
C LYS A 295 -11.93 -27.74 1.90
#